data_AF-A0A7S1M6Q0-F1
#
_entry.id   AF-A0A7S1M6Q0-F1
#
_cell.length_a   1.000
_cell.length_b   1.000
_cell.length_c   1.000
_cell.angle_alpha   90.00
_cell.angle_beta   90.00
_cell.angle_gamma   90.00
#
_symmetry.space_group_name_H-M   'P 1'
#
loop_
_entity.id
_entity.type
_entity.pdbx_description
1 polymer ?
#
loop_
_entity_poly.entity_id
_entity_poly.type
_entity_poly.pdbx_seq_one_letter_code
_entity_poly.pdbx_strand_id
1 'polypeptide(L)'
;LASAGSRLWGSAWALLARILRRARMLMADPEKYPDAGRIQQEFERQRLRRVRSMVRMGCPFFVAILLYMLVWLFFVKLARDSQRTSVRELYWMFIFGTGAVPLLALVACVVAIDLCPSVATPRFIDGSGVLLTMASGWKLAVSYSGAYHYHHHWLTVARLMQIFYVGNAPLSVALNVVTFAMECANVAVRPVVLETPRINELYRDLLVLVGACAMACALERSLRAEARLVVQAQKSDQTSALVQRLLDRMCDAVPLLDVHLCLAEPCPSLAALVLRGGPIPRGTRFADLISPEDSEHFRACLAGPASAPPPRDAPGAG
;
A
#
# COMPACT_ATOMS: atom_id res chain seq x y z
N LEU A 1 -33.66 -2.82 -23.63
CA LEU A 1 -33.00 -2.48 -22.34
C LEU A 1 -32.55 -3.72 -21.57
N ALA A 2 -33.44 -4.69 -21.28
CA ALA A 2 -33.06 -5.94 -20.59
C ALA A 2 -31.93 -6.73 -21.29
N SER A 3 -31.97 -6.81 -22.63
CA SER A 3 -30.94 -7.50 -23.44
C SER A 3 -29.61 -6.76 -23.55
N ALA A 4 -29.61 -5.43 -23.40
CA ALA A 4 -28.38 -4.62 -23.40
C ALA A 4 -27.70 -4.66 -22.03
N GLY A 5 -28.52 -4.62 -20.95
CA GLY A 5 -28.04 -4.79 -19.58
C GLY A 5 -27.35 -6.15 -19.38
N SER A 6 -27.95 -7.25 -19.84
CA SER A 6 -27.37 -8.58 -19.65
C SER A 6 -26.00 -8.76 -20.32
N ARG A 7 -25.78 -8.17 -21.51
CA ARG A 7 -24.48 -8.20 -22.20
C ARG A 7 -23.40 -7.40 -21.46
N LEU A 8 -23.76 -6.21 -20.99
CA LEU A 8 -22.85 -5.34 -20.22
C LEU A 8 -22.41 -6.04 -18.92
N TRP A 9 -23.36 -6.62 -18.18
CA TRP A 9 -23.08 -7.39 -16.97
C TRP A 9 -22.17 -8.59 -17.24
N GLY A 10 -22.43 -9.35 -18.30
CA GLY A 10 -21.57 -10.48 -18.70
C GLY A 10 -20.13 -10.04 -19.01
N SER A 11 -19.96 -8.92 -19.71
CA SER A 11 -18.63 -8.39 -20.05
C SER A 11 -17.84 -7.90 -18.82
N ALA A 12 -18.50 -7.19 -17.90
CA ALA A 12 -17.90 -6.71 -16.66
C ALA A 12 -17.50 -7.87 -15.75
N TRP A 13 -18.36 -8.88 -15.62
CA TRP A 13 -18.06 -10.09 -14.85
C TRP A 13 -16.89 -10.88 -15.44
N ALA A 14 -16.85 -11.03 -16.77
CA ALA A 14 -15.75 -11.70 -17.45
C ALA A 14 -14.42 -10.95 -17.30
N LEU A 15 -14.44 -9.61 -17.26
CA LEU A 15 -13.26 -8.80 -16.99
C LEU A 15 -12.79 -8.97 -15.54
N LEU A 16 -13.71 -8.87 -14.58
CA LEU A 16 -13.41 -9.02 -13.16
C LEU A 16 -12.85 -10.42 -12.85
N ALA A 17 -13.47 -11.46 -13.41
CA ALA A 17 -13.00 -12.84 -13.29
C ALA A 17 -11.61 -13.06 -13.92
N ARG A 18 -11.30 -12.35 -15.03
CA ARG A 18 -9.96 -12.38 -15.64
C ARG A 18 -8.92 -11.68 -14.77
N ILE A 19 -9.27 -10.54 -14.17
CA ILE A 19 -8.41 -9.80 -13.23
C ILE A 19 -8.11 -10.67 -12.00
N LEU A 20 -9.14 -11.25 -11.38
CA LEU A 20 -8.99 -12.12 -10.22
C LEU A 20 -8.19 -13.38 -10.53
N ARG A 21 -8.43 -14.03 -11.69
CA ARG A 21 -7.63 -15.19 -12.12
C ARG A 21 -6.17 -14.83 -12.36
N ARG A 22 -5.87 -13.71 -13.02
CA ARG A 22 -4.47 -13.27 -13.22
C ARG A 22 -3.79 -12.93 -11.89
N ALA A 23 -4.50 -12.27 -10.97
CA ALA A 23 -3.98 -12.00 -9.65
C ALA A 23 -3.66 -13.30 -8.89
N ARG A 24 -4.54 -14.31 -8.98
CA ARG A 24 -4.34 -15.61 -8.36
C ARG A 24 -3.21 -16.42 -8.99
N MET A 25 -3.07 -16.43 -10.32
CA MET A 25 -1.99 -17.14 -11.01
C MET A 25 -0.61 -16.55 -10.70
N LEU A 26 -0.49 -15.21 -10.57
CA LEU A 26 0.75 -14.58 -10.13
C LEU A 26 1.16 -14.95 -8.69
N MET A 27 0.24 -15.55 -7.91
CA MET A 27 0.50 -15.99 -6.53
C MET A 27 0.75 -17.51 -6.41
N ALA A 28 0.41 -18.30 -7.43
CA ALA A 28 0.27 -19.75 -7.30
C ALA A 28 1.47 -20.55 -7.82
N ASP A 29 2.61 -19.92 -8.10
CA ASP A 29 3.80 -20.62 -8.57
C ASP A 29 4.89 -20.67 -7.48
N PRO A 30 4.70 -21.53 -6.44
CA PRO A 30 5.62 -21.62 -5.31
C PRO A 30 7.01 -22.12 -5.72
N GLU A 31 7.12 -22.89 -6.81
CA GLU A 31 8.40 -23.38 -7.32
C GLU A 31 9.27 -22.24 -7.85
N LYS A 32 8.65 -21.21 -8.43
CA LYS A 32 9.38 -20.05 -8.97
C LYS A 32 9.89 -19.11 -7.88
N TYR A 33 9.35 -19.17 -6.67
CA TYR A 33 9.65 -18.23 -5.59
C TYR A 33 9.86 -18.98 -4.26
N PRO A 34 11.07 -19.51 -3.99
CA PRO A 34 11.38 -20.17 -2.71
C PRO A 34 11.15 -19.25 -1.49
N ASP A 35 11.08 -17.94 -1.72
CA ASP A 35 10.88 -16.90 -0.72
C ASP A 35 9.44 -16.39 -0.61
N ALA A 36 8.47 -17.04 -1.25
CA ALA A 36 7.07 -16.61 -1.25
C ALA A 36 6.54 -16.36 0.18
N GLY A 37 6.91 -17.22 1.14
CA GLY A 37 6.53 -17.05 2.54
C GLY A 37 7.11 -15.79 3.19
N ARG A 38 8.39 -15.48 2.94
CA ARG A 38 9.06 -14.27 3.48
C ARG A 38 8.48 -13.01 2.85
N ILE A 39 8.20 -13.04 1.54
CA ILE A 39 7.57 -11.94 0.82
C ILE A 39 6.16 -11.68 1.36
N GLN A 40 5.37 -12.73 1.60
CA GLN A 40 4.02 -12.60 2.17
C GLN A 40 4.06 -12.01 3.58
N GLN A 41 4.98 -12.48 4.43
CA GLN A 41 5.14 -11.95 5.79
C GLN A 41 5.53 -10.46 5.77
N GLU A 42 6.45 -10.06 4.89
CA GLU A 42 6.86 -8.66 4.78
C GLU A 42 5.76 -7.78 4.17
N PHE A 43 5.00 -8.32 3.22
CA PHE A 43 3.79 -7.66 2.69
C PHE A 43 2.77 -7.37 3.80
N GLU A 44 2.47 -8.34 4.66
CA GLU A 44 1.54 -8.15 5.79
C GLU A 44 2.06 -7.10 6.80
N ARG A 45 3.37 -7.11 7.07
CA ARG A 45 4.00 -6.09 7.91
C ARG A 45 3.91 -4.70 7.29
N GLN A 46 4.19 -4.56 5.99
CA GLN A 46 4.10 -3.29 5.28
C GLN A 46 2.65 -2.78 5.23
N ARG A 47 1.68 -3.66 4.98
CA ARG A 47 0.25 -3.35 5.05
C ARG A 47 -0.10 -2.77 6.42
N LEU A 48 0.30 -3.42 7.51
CA LEU A 48 0.06 -2.94 8.87
C LEU A 48 0.74 -1.59 9.15
N ARG A 49 1.98 -1.41 8.72
CA ARG A 49 2.71 -0.13 8.85
C ARG A 49 1.98 0.99 8.11
N ARG A 50 1.50 0.74 6.89
CA ARG A 50 0.75 1.73 6.09
C ARG A 50 -0.58 2.09 6.76
N VAL A 51 -1.33 1.11 7.26
CA VAL A 51 -2.59 1.36 7.99
C VAL A 51 -2.33 2.18 9.24
N ARG A 52 -1.31 1.85 10.04
CA ARG A 52 -0.95 2.65 11.23
C ARG A 52 -0.52 4.06 10.86
N SER A 53 0.26 4.23 9.80
CA SER A 53 0.66 5.56 9.31
C SER A 53 -0.55 6.37 8.86
N MET A 54 -1.47 5.76 8.10
CA MET A 54 -2.73 6.40 7.68
C MET A 54 -3.64 6.73 8.86
N VAL A 55 -3.77 5.84 9.84
CA VAL A 55 -4.54 6.11 11.06
C VAL A 55 -3.93 7.28 11.80
N ARG A 56 -2.61 7.30 12.00
CA ARG A 56 -1.94 8.40 12.73
C ARG A 56 -2.07 9.75 12.02
N MET A 57 -1.90 9.77 10.68
CA MET A 57 -2.04 11.00 9.89
C MET A 57 -3.50 11.42 9.69
N GLY A 58 -4.40 10.45 9.56
CA GLY A 58 -5.81 10.66 9.24
C GLY A 58 -6.71 10.83 10.47
N CYS A 59 -6.34 10.32 11.64
CA CYS A 59 -7.11 10.44 12.88
C CYS A 59 -7.56 11.88 13.17
N PRO A 60 -6.68 12.91 13.16
CA PRO A 60 -7.13 14.29 13.41
C PRO A 60 -8.14 14.77 12.36
N PHE A 61 -7.98 14.36 11.10
CA PHE A 61 -8.92 14.70 10.03
C PHE A 61 -10.28 14.01 10.21
N PHE A 62 -10.28 12.72 10.56
CA PHE A 62 -11.52 11.96 10.85
C PHE A 62 -12.24 12.49 12.08
N VAL A 63 -11.51 12.85 13.13
CA VAL A 63 -12.06 13.48 14.34
C VAL A 63 -12.62 14.87 14.01
N ALA A 64 -11.92 15.68 13.20
CA ALA A 64 -12.42 16.98 12.77
C ALA A 64 -13.71 16.86 11.93
N ILE A 65 -13.79 15.90 10.98
CA ILE A 65 -15.02 15.62 10.24
C ILE A 65 -16.12 15.18 11.20
N LEU A 66 -15.83 14.31 12.15
CA LEU A 66 -16.80 13.86 13.14
C LEU A 66 -17.34 15.05 13.96
N LEU A 67 -16.46 15.91 14.47
CA LEU A 67 -16.84 17.11 15.21
C LEU A 67 -17.65 18.07 14.34
N TYR A 68 -17.23 18.29 13.10
CA TYR A 68 -17.98 19.10 12.14
C TYR A 68 -19.40 18.54 11.92
N MET A 69 -19.53 17.23 11.75
CA MET A 69 -20.83 16.58 11.61
C MET A 69 -21.66 16.75 12.87
N LEU A 70 -21.09 16.55 14.06
CA LEU A 70 -21.79 16.75 15.34
C LEU A 70 -22.24 18.21 15.55
N VAL A 71 -21.40 19.18 15.19
CA VAL A 71 -21.72 20.61 15.27
C VAL A 71 -22.80 20.98 14.26
N TRP A 72 -22.68 20.54 13.00
CA TRP A 72 -23.72 20.73 11.99
C TRP A 72 -25.06 20.18 12.47
N LEU A 73 -25.05 19.03 13.13
CA LEU A 73 -26.25 18.43 13.69
C LEU A 73 -26.84 19.22 14.84
N PHE A 74 -25.99 19.73 15.72
CA PHE A 74 -26.42 20.63 16.78
C PHE A 74 -27.10 21.88 16.20
N PHE A 75 -26.54 22.48 15.14
CA PHE A 75 -27.16 23.61 14.45
C PHE A 75 -28.48 23.26 13.77
N VAL A 76 -28.57 22.13 13.07
CA VAL A 76 -29.83 21.66 12.45
C VAL A 76 -30.90 21.43 13.52
N LYS A 77 -30.50 20.88 14.68
CA LYS A 77 -31.39 20.70 15.82
C LYS A 77 -31.89 22.06 16.34
N LEU A 78 -30.99 23.00 16.61
CA LEU A 78 -31.34 24.34 17.10
C LEU A 78 -32.27 25.10 16.13
N ALA A 79 -31.99 25.03 14.83
CA ALA A 79 -32.80 25.68 13.81
C ALA A 79 -34.23 25.11 13.73
N ARG A 80 -34.41 23.81 14.06
CA ARG A 80 -35.71 23.14 14.04
C ARG A 80 -36.46 23.11 15.35
N ASP A 81 -35.80 23.28 16.49
CA ASP A 81 -36.48 23.49 17.78
C ASP A 81 -37.39 24.73 17.73
N SER A 82 -37.09 25.68 16.83
CA SER A 82 -37.97 26.80 16.49
C SER A 82 -39.34 26.38 15.91
N GLN A 83 -39.53 25.14 15.46
CA GLN A 83 -40.74 24.66 14.79
C GLN A 83 -41.59 23.61 15.56
N ARG A 84 -41.40 23.40 16.88
CA ARG A 84 -42.17 22.40 17.67
C ARG A 84 -42.15 20.98 17.07
N THR A 85 -41.05 20.56 16.43
CA THR A 85 -40.91 19.16 16.01
C THR A 85 -40.52 18.29 17.20
N SER A 86 -41.07 17.08 17.31
CA SER A 86 -40.79 16.22 18.47
C SER A 86 -39.33 15.71 18.44
N VAL A 87 -38.67 15.65 19.60
CA VAL A 87 -37.28 15.16 19.75
C VAL A 87 -37.08 13.78 19.11
N ARG A 88 -38.12 12.94 19.15
CA ARG A 88 -38.12 11.61 18.53
C ARG A 88 -37.95 11.69 17.02
N GLU A 89 -38.71 12.54 16.32
CA GLU A 89 -38.58 12.70 14.87
C GLU A 89 -37.21 13.24 14.47
N LEU A 90 -36.63 14.08 15.31
CA LEU A 90 -35.28 14.63 15.09
C LEU A 90 -34.21 13.54 15.20
N TYR A 91 -34.36 12.59 16.14
CA TYR A 91 -33.48 11.44 16.28
C TYR A 91 -33.63 10.42 15.13
N TRP A 92 -34.86 10.19 14.67
CA TRP A 92 -35.11 9.35 13.49
C TRP A 92 -34.54 10.02 12.23
N MET A 93 -34.74 11.32 12.02
CA MET A 93 -34.08 12.03 10.93
C MET A 93 -32.56 12.06 11.07
N PHE A 94 -32.01 12.03 12.29
CA PHE A 94 -30.57 11.93 12.48
C PHE A 94 -30.03 10.56 12.03
N ILE A 95 -30.54 9.46 12.59
CA ILE A 95 -30.05 8.11 12.28
C ILE A 95 -30.30 7.78 10.81
N PHE A 96 -31.50 8.09 10.31
CA PHE A 96 -31.93 7.69 8.97
C PHE A 96 -31.60 8.73 7.89
N GLY A 97 -31.39 9.98 8.28
CA GLY A 97 -31.09 11.09 7.37
C GLY A 97 -29.65 11.59 7.41
N THR A 98 -28.76 11.03 8.24
CA THR A 98 -27.31 11.31 8.14
C THR A 98 -26.55 10.15 7.55
N GLY A 99 -25.58 10.44 6.67
CA GLY A 99 -24.60 9.47 6.19
C GLY A 99 -23.57 9.10 7.25
N ALA A 100 -23.84 9.44 8.52
CA ALA A 100 -22.86 9.38 9.59
C ALA A 100 -22.60 7.95 10.06
N VAL A 101 -23.53 7.00 9.93
CA VAL A 101 -23.35 5.64 10.51
C VAL A 101 -22.11 4.91 9.97
N PRO A 102 -21.89 4.77 8.64
CA PRO A 102 -20.67 4.14 8.14
C PRO A 102 -19.41 4.93 8.51
N LEU A 103 -19.51 6.26 8.54
CA LEU A 103 -18.39 7.14 8.91
C LEU A 103 -18.04 7.02 10.40
N LEU A 104 -19.04 6.93 11.28
CA LEU A 104 -18.90 6.71 12.72
C LEU A 104 -18.27 5.35 12.99
N ALA A 105 -18.72 4.31 12.28
CA ALA A 105 -18.09 2.99 12.35
C ALA A 105 -16.62 3.05 11.91
N LEU A 106 -16.30 3.82 10.86
CA LEU A 106 -14.93 4.00 10.38
C LEU A 106 -14.09 4.74 11.43
N VAL A 107 -14.58 5.86 11.95
CA VAL A 107 -13.90 6.65 12.99
C VAL A 107 -13.69 5.80 14.24
N ALA A 108 -14.68 5.02 14.67
CA ALA A 108 -14.55 4.13 15.82
C ALA A 108 -13.45 3.08 15.60
N CYS A 109 -13.35 2.50 14.39
CA CYS A 109 -12.27 1.57 14.07
C CYS A 109 -10.89 2.25 14.05
N VAL A 110 -10.79 3.45 13.47
CA VAL A 110 -9.56 4.26 13.43
C VAL A 110 -9.10 4.61 14.84
N VAL A 111 -10.00 5.11 15.68
CA VAL A 111 -9.72 5.45 17.08
C VAL A 111 -9.34 4.19 17.88
N ALA A 112 -10.01 3.06 17.68
CA ALA A 112 -9.65 1.81 18.34
C ALA A 112 -8.23 1.35 17.98
N ILE A 113 -7.81 1.51 16.71
CA ILE A 113 -6.45 1.21 16.27
C ILE A 113 -5.42 2.19 16.84
N ASP A 114 -5.77 3.47 16.92
CA ASP A 114 -4.89 4.53 17.46
C ASP A 114 -4.64 4.34 18.97
N LEU A 115 -5.70 4.08 19.74
CA LEU A 115 -5.62 3.84 21.18
C LEU A 115 -4.96 2.50 21.52
N CYS A 116 -5.23 1.46 20.72
CA CYS A 116 -4.76 0.10 20.96
C CYS A 116 -4.09 -0.49 19.70
N PRO A 117 -2.83 -0.14 19.38
CA PRO A 117 -2.16 -0.59 18.15
C PRO A 117 -1.93 -2.11 18.09
N SER A 118 -2.08 -2.83 19.21
CA SER A 118 -2.10 -4.29 19.30
C SER A 118 -3.34 -4.91 18.66
N VAL A 119 -4.47 -4.19 18.63
CA VAL A 119 -5.73 -4.64 18.00
C VAL A 119 -5.63 -4.64 16.48
N ALA A 120 -4.73 -3.83 15.92
CA ALA A 120 -4.45 -3.75 14.48
C ALA A 120 -3.79 -5.04 13.97
N THR A 121 -4.59 -6.10 13.84
CA THR A 121 -4.24 -7.34 13.16
C THR A 121 -4.83 -7.32 11.74
N PRO A 122 -4.26 -8.06 10.77
CA PRO A 122 -4.83 -8.13 9.43
C PRO A 122 -6.30 -8.59 9.44
N ARG A 123 -6.64 -9.53 10.33
CA ARG A 123 -8.00 -10.04 10.51
C ARG A 123 -8.96 -8.99 11.05
N PHE A 124 -8.54 -8.17 12.03
CA PHE A 124 -9.35 -7.08 12.55
C PHE A 124 -9.61 -6.02 11.47
N ILE A 125 -8.58 -5.66 10.69
CA ILE A 125 -8.70 -4.69 9.59
C ILE A 125 -9.65 -5.22 8.50
N ASP A 126 -9.52 -6.50 8.13
CA ASP A 126 -10.41 -7.15 7.16
C ASP A 126 -11.87 -7.21 7.69
N GLY A 127 -12.05 -7.60 8.95
CA GLY A 127 -13.37 -7.67 9.60
C GLY A 127 -14.04 -6.31 9.73
N SER A 128 -13.30 -5.27 10.13
CA SER A 128 -13.83 -3.90 10.15
C SER A 128 -14.20 -3.40 8.76
N GLY A 129 -13.45 -3.78 7.72
CA GLY A 129 -13.85 -3.56 6.33
C GLY A 129 -15.22 -4.17 6.00
N VAL A 130 -15.46 -5.43 6.37
CA VAL A 130 -16.76 -6.09 6.16
C VAL A 130 -17.88 -5.35 6.91
N LEU A 131 -17.66 -4.98 8.17
CA LEU A 131 -18.63 -4.23 8.97
C LEU A 131 -18.99 -2.88 8.36
N LEU A 132 -18.01 -2.15 7.82
CA LEU A 132 -18.24 -0.88 7.12
C LEU A 132 -19.11 -1.05 5.87
N THR A 133 -18.88 -2.12 5.11
CA THR A 133 -19.72 -2.45 3.95
C THR A 133 -21.14 -2.80 4.38
N MET A 134 -21.32 -3.58 5.45
CA MET A 134 -22.65 -3.90 6.00
C MET A 134 -23.38 -2.63 6.48
N ALA A 135 -22.69 -1.74 7.19
CA ALA A 135 -23.24 -0.46 7.62
C ALA A 135 -23.65 0.43 6.43
N SER A 136 -22.86 0.42 5.36
CA SER A 136 -23.16 1.13 4.11
C SER A 136 -24.39 0.55 3.40
N GLY A 137 -24.48 -0.78 3.32
CA GLY A 137 -25.63 -1.49 2.76
C GLY A 137 -26.92 -1.25 3.53
N TRP A 138 -26.86 -1.33 4.86
CA TRP A 138 -27.96 -0.95 5.74
C TRP A 138 -28.41 0.49 5.48
N LYS A 139 -27.46 1.42 5.41
CA LYS A 139 -27.78 2.83 5.15
C LYS A 139 -28.45 3.04 3.80
N LEU A 140 -27.99 2.35 2.75
CA LEU A 140 -28.63 2.36 1.44
C LEU A 140 -30.08 1.87 1.53
N ALA A 141 -30.32 0.77 2.24
CA ALA A 141 -31.65 0.17 2.36
C ALA A 141 -32.66 1.11 3.03
N VAL A 142 -32.27 1.84 4.09
CA VAL A 142 -33.21 2.67 4.87
C VAL A 142 -33.27 4.14 4.45
N SER A 143 -32.35 4.64 3.61
CA SER A 143 -32.36 6.06 3.21
C SER A 143 -33.62 6.41 2.40
N TYR A 144 -34.28 7.53 2.67
CA TYR A 144 -35.41 8.00 1.83
C TYR A 144 -34.94 8.55 0.46
N SER A 145 -35.81 8.61 -0.55
CA SER A 145 -35.43 8.99 -1.94
C SER A 145 -34.72 10.35 -2.03
N GLY A 146 -35.23 11.37 -1.34
CA GLY A 146 -34.63 12.71 -1.34
C GLY A 146 -33.25 12.80 -0.68
N ALA A 147 -33.00 11.98 0.35
CA ALA A 147 -31.71 11.97 1.06
C ALA A 147 -30.65 11.10 0.36
N TYR A 148 -31.06 10.28 -0.60
CA TYR A 148 -30.20 9.32 -1.29
C TYR A 148 -29.04 10.00 -2.01
N HIS A 149 -29.29 11.06 -2.80
CA HIS A 149 -28.24 11.71 -3.59
C HIS A 149 -27.13 12.30 -2.70
N TYR A 150 -27.50 12.92 -1.58
CA TYR A 150 -26.51 13.45 -0.63
C TYR A 150 -25.70 12.34 0.03
N HIS A 151 -26.36 11.26 0.45
CA HIS A 151 -25.68 10.11 1.06
C HIS A 151 -24.79 9.35 0.09
N HIS A 152 -25.17 9.31 -1.18
CA HIS A 152 -24.43 8.60 -2.20
C HIS A 152 -23.00 9.12 -2.34
N HIS A 153 -22.79 10.44 -2.37
CA HIS A 153 -21.44 11.02 -2.45
C HIS A 153 -20.57 10.66 -1.23
N TRP A 154 -21.16 10.71 -0.02
CA TRP A 154 -20.45 10.31 1.21
C TRP A 154 -20.11 8.83 1.22
N LEU A 155 -21.01 7.97 0.74
CA LEU A 155 -20.75 6.53 0.59
C LEU A 155 -19.62 6.28 -0.40
N THR A 156 -19.57 7.01 -1.53
CA THR A 156 -18.45 6.92 -2.47
C THR A 156 -17.12 7.26 -1.81
N VAL A 157 -17.05 8.37 -1.07
CA VAL A 157 -15.82 8.78 -0.35
C VAL A 157 -15.44 7.73 0.70
N ALA A 158 -16.41 7.24 1.49
CA ALA A 158 -16.17 6.20 2.48
C ALA A 158 -15.62 4.90 1.85
N ARG A 159 -16.15 4.49 0.69
CA ARG A 159 -15.67 3.32 -0.07
C ARG A 159 -14.24 3.49 -0.55
N LEU A 160 -13.88 4.68 -1.04
CA LEU A 160 -12.51 4.98 -1.45
C LEU A 160 -11.57 4.92 -0.23
N MET A 161 -11.95 5.53 0.89
CA MET A 161 -11.17 5.48 2.13
C MET A 161 -11.03 4.05 2.68
N GLN A 162 -12.08 3.23 2.56
CA GLN A 162 -12.07 1.83 2.95
C GLN A 162 -11.01 1.02 2.18
N ILE A 163 -10.75 1.32 0.90
CA ILE A 163 -9.71 0.62 0.13
C ILE A 163 -8.33 0.88 0.72
N PHE A 164 -8.04 2.12 1.07
CA PHE A 164 -6.78 2.51 1.70
C PHE A 164 -6.64 1.89 3.09
N TYR A 165 -7.72 1.90 3.88
CA TYR A 165 -7.77 1.35 5.22
C TYR A 165 -7.62 -0.18 5.24
N VAL A 166 -8.32 -0.89 4.36
CA VAL A 166 -8.28 -2.36 4.32
C VAL A 166 -6.94 -2.83 3.76
N GLY A 167 -6.47 -2.28 2.63
CA GLY A 167 -5.18 -2.68 2.04
C GLY A 167 -5.10 -4.13 1.54
N ASN A 168 -6.23 -4.85 1.55
CA ASN A 168 -6.41 -6.20 1.01
C ASN A 168 -7.25 -6.07 -0.26
N ALA A 169 -6.61 -6.12 -1.44
CA ALA A 169 -7.30 -5.88 -2.70
C ALA A 169 -8.41 -6.89 -3.02
N PRO A 170 -8.24 -8.22 -2.90
CA PRO A 170 -9.31 -9.15 -3.24
C PRO A 170 -10.54 -8.93 -2.35
N LEU A 171 -10.34 -8.68 -1.05
CA LEU A 171 -11.44 -8.33 -0.15
C LEU A 171 -12.08 -7.00 -0.56
N SER A 172 -11.28 -5.96 -0.81
CA SER A 172 -11.77 -4.63 -1.19
C SER A 172 -12.57 -4.66 -2.50
N VAL A 173 -12.13 -5.45 -3.48
CA VAL A 173 -12.85 -5.67 -4.75
C VAL A 173 -14.19 -6.36 -4.47
N ALA A 174 -14.19 -7.45 -3.70
CA ALA A 174 -15.42 -8.16 -3.35
C ALA A 174 -16.43 -7.25 -2.63
N LEU A 175 -15.97 -6.48 -1.63
CA LEU A 175 -16.80 -5.54 -0.89
C LEU A 175 -17.38 -4.42 -1.77
N ASN A 176 -16.60 -3.91 -2.73
CA ASN A 176 -17.09 -2.91 -3.68
C ASN A 176 -18.12 -3.48 -4.66
N VAL A 177 -17.93 -4.72 -5.13
CA VAL A 177 -18.91 -5.42 -5.98
C VAL A 177 -20.23 -5.63 -5.22
N VAL A 178 -20.16 -6.07 -3.96
CA VAL A 178 -21.35 -6.25 -3.10
C VAL A 178 -22.08 -4.92 -2.92
N THR A 179 -21.36 -3.84 -2.64
CA THR A 179 -21.97 -2.51 -2.45
C THR A 179 -22.64 -2.01 -3.74
N PHE A 180 -21.99 -2.19 -4.88
CA PHE A 180 -22.57 -1.86 -6.19
C PHE A 180 -23.84 -2.67 -6.50
N ALA A 181 -23.85 -3.96 -6.16
CA ALA A 181 -25.05 -4.79 -6.31
C ALA A 181 -26.21 -4.29 -5.43
N MET A 182 -25.91 -3.86 -4.19
CA MET A 182 -26.90 -3.24 -3.30
C MET A 182 -27.43 -1.92 -3.86
N GLU A 183 -26.58 -1.07 -4.43
CA GLU A 183 -26.98 0.16 -5.11
C GLU A 183 -27.92 -0.14 -6.30
N CYS A 184 -27.56 -1.11 -7.13
CA CYS A 184 -28.40 -1.54 -8.26
C CYS A 184 -29.77 -2.06 -7.81
N ALA A 185 -29.81 -2.89 -6.76
CA ALA A 185 -31.06 -3.39 -6.20
C ALA A 185 -31.92 -2.24 -5.64
N ASN A 186 -31.30 -1.27 -4.98
CA ASN A 186 -31.99 -0.12 -4.42
C ASN A 186 -32.61 0.78 -5.52
N VAL A 187 -31.88 0.99 -6.61
CA VAL A 187 -32.38 1.71 -7.79
C VAL A 187 -33.54 0.95 -8.46
N ALA A 188 -33.51 -0.39 -8.46
CA ALA A 188 -34.57 -1.20 -9.04
C ALA A 188 -35.87 -1.22 -8.22
N VAL A 189 -35.77 -1.23 -6.88
CA VAL A 189 -36.93 -1.35 -5.98
C VAL A 189 -37.66 -0.01 -5.79
N ARG A 190 -36.98 1.13 -5.92
CA ARG A 190 -37.61 2.44 -5.66
C ARG A 190 -38.50 2.87 -6.84
N PRO A 191 -39.81 3.05 -6.64
CA PRO A 191 -40.67 3.67 -7.64
C PRO A 191 -40.27 5.14 -7.79
N VAL A 192 -39.85 5.53 -8.99
CA VAL A 192 -39.27 6.85 -9.26
C VAL A 192 -40.38 7.84 -9.60
N VAL A 193 -40.40 8.97 -8.88
CA VAL A 193 -41.30 10.12 -9.08
C VAL A 193 -40.61 11.25 -9.89
N LEU A 194 -39.31 11.14 -10.22
CA LEU A 194 -38.52 12.21 -10.86
C LEU A 194 -37.81 11.76 -12.16
N GLU A 195 -37.98 12.55 -13.23
CA GLU A 195 -37.68 12.29 -14.65
C GLU A 195 -36.19 12.19 -15.04
N THR A 196 -35.23 12.16 -14.10
CA THR A 196 -33.81 12.04 -14.47
C THR A 196 -33.48 10.67 -15.05
N PRO A 197 -32.63 10.58 -16.10
CA PRO A 197 -32.33 9.31 -16.76
C PRO A 197 -31.49 8.41 -15.85
N ARG A 198 -32.12 7.38 -15.26
CA ARG A 198 -31.54 6.30 -14.42
C ARG A 198 -30.20 5.74 -14.93
N ILE A 199 -30.00 5.82 -16.24
CA ILE A 199 -28.83 5.33 -16.95
C ILE A 199 -27.55 6.06 -16.50
N ASN A 200 -27.62 7.38 -16.28
CA ASN A 200 -26.43 8.17 -15.92
C ASN A 200 -25.92 7.83 -14.52
N GLU A 201 -26.81 7.56 -13.57
CA GLU A 201 -26.43 7.16 -12.22
C GLU A 201 -25.77 5.78 -12.22
N LEU A 202 -26.35 4.82 -12.94
CA LEU A 202 -25.76 3.48 -13.07
C LEU A 202 -24.36 3.53 -13.70
N TYR A 203 -24.15 4.37 -14.72
CA TYR A 203 -22.83 4.55 -15.33
C TYR A 203 -21.82 5.18 -14.37
N ARG A 204 -22.25 6.17 -13.57
CA ARG A 204 -21.40 6.78 -12.54
C ARG A 204 -20.98 5.72 -11.51
N ASP A 205 -21.91 4.92 -11.03
CA ASP A 205 -21.66 3.92 -10.00
C ASP A 205 -20.76 2.79 -10.53
N LEU A 206 -20.96 2.41 -11.79
CA LEU A 206 -20.07 1.47 -12.49
C LEU A 206 -18.66 2.05 -12.65
N LEU A 207 -18.53 3.32 -13.01
CA LEU A 207 -17.23 3.99 -13.13
C LEU A 207 -16.51 4.04 -11.78
N VAL A 208 -17.24 4.36 -10.71
CA VAL A 208 -16.72 4.33 -9.33
C VAL A 208 -16.26 2.92 -8.96
N LEU A 209 -17.05 1.88 -9.27
CA LEU A 209 -16.66 0.48 -9.02
C LEU A 209 -15.37 0.11 -9.76
N VAL A 210 -15.27 0.45 -11.05
CA VAL A 210 -14.08 0.15 -11.86
C VAL A 210 -12.86 0.90 -11.33
N GLY A 211 -12.99 2.19 -11.03
CA GLY A 211 -11.93 3.00 -10.45
C GLY A 211 -11.46 2.49 -9.09
N ALA A 212 -12.40 2.16 -8.21
CA ALA A 212 -12.14 1.53 -6.90
C ALA A 212 -11.38 0.21 -7.04
N CYS A 213 -11.82 -0.69 -7.93
CA CYS A 213 -11.14 -1.96 -8.18
C CYS A 213 -9.72 -1.74 -8.72
N ALA A 214 -9.55 -0.83 -9.68
CA ALA A 214 -8.25 -0.52 -10.26
C ALA A 214 -7.28 0.04 -9.21
N MET A 215 -7.77 0.96 -8.37
CA MET A 215 -6.99 1.55 -7.27
C MET A 215 -6.58 0.48 -6.24
N ALA A 216 -7.49 -0.40 -5.82
CA ALA A 216 -7.18 -1.50 -4.91
C ALA A 216 -6.09 -2.42 -5.47
N CYS A 217 -6.19 -2.79 -6.75
CA CYS A 217 -5.18 -3.60 -7.44
C CYS A 217 -3.83 -2.89 -7.55
N ALA A 218 -3.82 -1.59 -7.86
CA ALA A 218 -2.59 -0.81 -7.98
C ALA A 218 -1.86 -0.69 -6.63
N LEU A 219 -2.61 -0.41 -5.55
CA LEU A 219 -2.05 -0.35 -4.20
C LEU A 219 -1.45 -1.69 -3.77
N GLU A 220 -2.13 -2.79 -4.03
CA GLU A 220 -1.60 -4.13 -3.71
C GLU A 220 -0.34 -4.46 -4.51
N ARG A 221 -0.31 -4.11 -5.81
CA ARG A 221 0.90 -4.26 -6.64
C ARG A 221 2.06 -3.44 -6.09
N SER A 222 1.82 -2.19 -5.69
CA SER A 222 2.86 -1.34 -5.10
C SER A 222 3.44 -1.95 -3.81
N LEU A 223 2.56 -2.40 -2.90
CA LEU A 223 2.97 -3.03 -1.63
C LEU A 223 3.73 -4.33 -1.86
N ARG A 224 3.33 -5.15 -2.84
CA ARG A 224 4.08 -6.36 -3.17
C ARG A 224 5.44 -6.07 -3.79
N ALA A 225 5.54 -5.03 -4.62
CA ALA A 225 6.81 -4.61 -5.19
C ALA A 225 7.77 -4.13 -4.09
N GLU A 226 7.28 -3.29 -3.17
CA GLU A 226 8.03 -2.83 -1.99
C GLU A 226 8.49 -4.02 -1.12
N ALA A 227 7.62 -4.98 -0.84
CA ALA A 227 7.96 -6.18 -0.05
C ALA A 227 9.06 -7.02 -0.73
N ARG A 228 8.99 -7.19 -2.06
CA ARG A 228 10.02 -7.91 -2.83
C ARG A 228 11.37 -7.20 -2.77
N LEU A 229 11.39 -5.88 -2.94
CA LEU A 229 12.62 -5.09 -2.87
C LEU A 229 13.27 -5.21 -1.49
N VAL A 230 12.48 -5.17 -0.41
CA VAL A 230 13.00 -5.36 0.96
C VAL A 230 13.60 -6.76 1.15
N VAL A 231 12.94 -7.81 0.68
CA VAL A 231 13.46 -9.18 0.78
C VAL A 231 14.74 -9.34 -0.06
N GLN A 232 14.80 -8.75 -1.25
CA GLN A 232 15.99 -8.78 -2.11
C GLN A 232 17.17 -8.02 -1.48
N ALA A 233 16.92 -6.84 -0.89
CA ALA A 233 17.94 -6.10 -0.15
C ALA A 233 18.49 -6.92 1.01
N GLN A 234 17.62 -7.52 1.83
CA GLN A 234 18.04 -8.40 2.93
C GLN A 234 18.87 -9.60 2.46
N LYS A 235 18.54 -10.19 1.30
CA LYS A 235 19.35 -11.27 0.72
C LYS A 235 20.72 -10.77 0.30
N SER A 236 20.77 -9.62 -0.37
CA SER A 236 22.03 -8.99 -0.77
C SER A 236 22.94 -8.75 0.44
N ASP A 237 22.37 -8.21 1.52
CA ASP A 237 23.09 -7.95 2.77
C ASP A 237 23.57 -9.26 3.41
N GLN A 238 22.75 -10.32 3.41
CA GLN A 238 23.14 -11.64 3.92
C GLN A 238 24.26 -12.27 3.09
N THR A 239 24.20 -12.17 1.77
CA THR A 239 25.26 -12.68 0.88
C THR A 239 26.55 -11.89 1.05
N SER A 240 26.46 -10.56 1.15
CA SER A 240 27.62 -9.71 1.38
C SER A 240 28.27 -10.03 2.73
N ALA A 241 27.48 -10.17 3.79
CA ALA A 241 27.98 -10.55 5.10
C ALA A 241 28.60 -11.96 5.13
N LEU A 242 28.07 -12.90 4.35
CA LEU A 242 28.64 -14.25 4.23
C LEU A 242 29.99 -14.21 3.49
N VAL A 243 30.06 -13.50 2.37
CA VAL A 243 31.30 -13.32 1.60
C VAL A 243 32.35 -12.63 2.45
N GLN A 244 31.99 -11.56 3.17
CA GLN A 244 32.89 -10.87 4.07
C GLN A 244 33.43 -11.82 5.15
N ARG A 245 32.55 -12.58 5.82
CA ARG A 245 32.98 -13.57 6.82
C ARG A 245 33.88 -14.68 6.25
N LEU A 246 33.67 -15.06 5.00
CA LEU A 246 34.51 -16.05 4.33
C LEU A 246 35.89 -15.46 4.03
N LEU A 247 35.94 -14.25 3.48
CA LEU A 247 37.18 -13.53 3.19
C LEU A 247 37.95 -13.23 4.48
N ASP A 248 37.28 -12.81 5.56
CA ASP A 248 37.88 -12.58 6.88
C ASP A 248 38.54 -13.84 7.47
N ARG A 249 38.11 -15.04 7.03
CA ARG A 249 38.74 -16.31 7.43
C ARG A 249 39.87 -16.75 6.51
N MET A 250 39.93 -16.24 5.28
CA MET A 250 40.91 -16.63 4.26
C MET A 250 42.05 -15.62 4.11
N CYS A 251 41.85 -14.37 4.53
CA CYS A 251 42.78 -13.26 4.34
C CYS A 251 43.13 -12.62 5.70
N ASP A 252 44.38 -12.17 5.85
CA ASP A 252 44.83 -11.50 7.07
C ASP A 252 44.13 -10.14 7.29
N ALA A 253 43.75 -9.46 6.19
CA ALA A 253 42.90 -8.27 6.22
C ALA A 253 42.07 -8.15 4.94
N VAL A 254 40.82 -7.69 5.08
CA VAL A 254 39.87 -7.44 3.98
C VAL A 254 39.33 -6.01 4.10
N PRO A 255 40.00 -5.01 3.53
CA PRO A 255 39.53 -3.63 3.59
C PRO A 255 38.31 -3.42 2.69
N LEU A 256 37.23 -2.87 3.26
CA LEU A 256 36.08 -2.39 2.49
C LEU A 256 36.41 -1.03 1.88
N LEU A 257 36.43 -0.96 0.55
CA LEU A 257 36.70 0.26 -0.20
C LEU A 257 35.42 0.80 -0.84
N ASP A 258 35.28 2.13 -0.89
CA ASP A 258 34.21 2.82 -1.60
C ASP A 258 34.54 3.04 -3.09
N VAL A 259 33.63 3.71 -3.82
CA VAL A 259 33.78 4.01 -5.26
C VAL A 259 35.00 4.88 -5.57
N HIS A 260 35.53 5.61 -4.58
CA HIS A 260 36.72 6.43 -4.68
C HIS A 260 37.98 5.74 -4.15
N LEU A 261 37.90 4.43 -3.88
CA LEU A 261 38.97 3.63 -3.28
C LEU A 261 39.40 4.15 -1.91
N CYS A 262 38.49 4.79 -1.19
CA CYS A 262 38.66 5.18 0.21
C CYS A 262 38.11 4.09 1.13
N LEU A 263 38.68 3.95 2.32
CA LEU A 263 38.17 3.00 3.31
C LEU A 263 36.75 3.38 3.75
N ALA A 264 35.78 2.53 3.41
CA ALA A 264 34.38 2.70 3.76
C ALA A 264 34.14 2.49 5.26
N GLU A 265 34.93 1.61 5.89
CA GLU A 265 34.88 1.28 7.31
C GLU A 265 36.31 1.15 7.88
N PRO A 266 36.52 1.43 9.18
CA PRO A 266 37.83 1.24 9.82
C PRO A 266 38.21 -0.25 9.83
N CYS A 267 39.40 -0.56 9.31
CA CYS A 267 39.94 -1.92 9.22
C CYS A 267 41.14 -2.08 10.18
N PRO A 268 40.94 -2.59 11.42
CA PRO A 268 42.01 -2.68 12.41
C PRO A 268 43.08 -3.71 12.03
N SER A 269 42.72 -4.79 11.33
CA SER A 269 43.68 -5.78 10.83
C SER A 269 44.63 -5.18 9.79
N LEU A 270 44.12 -4.33 8.88
CA LEU A 270 44.96 -3.59 7.95
C LEU A 270 45.91 -2.63 8.68
N ALA A 271 45.44 -1.93 9.72
CA ALA A 271 46.28 -1.02 10.50
C ALA A 271 47.46 -1.75 11.16
N ALA A 272 47.21 -2.96 11.67
CA ALA A 272 48.24 -3.82 12.24
C ALA A 272 49.25 -4.29 11.17
N LEU A 273 48.78 -4.68 9.98
CA LEU A 273 49.66 -5.09 8.86
C LEU A 273 50.55 -3.94 8.36
N VAL A 274 50.05 -2.71 8.36
CA VAL A 274 50.81 -1.52 7.95
C VAL A 274 51.66 -0.94 9.09
N LEU A 275 51.71 -1.60 10.25
CA LEU A 275 52.45 -1.19 11.45
C LEU A 275 52.13 0.24 11.91
N ARG A 276 50.88 0.70 11.70
CA ARG A 276 50.43 2.01 12.18
C ARG A 276 50.00 1.93 13.63
N GLY A 277 50.45 2.87 14.45
CA GLY A 277 50.13 2.99 15.87
C GLY A 277 48.71 3.48 16.17
N GLY A 278 47.70 3.04 15.41
CA GLY A 278 46.30 3.42 15.60
C GLY A 278 45.38 2.97 14.47
N PRO A 279 44.06 2.97 14.68
CA PRO A 279 43.08 2.60 13.66
C PRO A 279 43.11 3.60 12.50
N ILE A 280 43.04 3.09 11.27
CA ILE A 280 42.99 3.93 10.08
C ILE A 280 41.60 4.59 10.00
N PRO A 281 41.50 5.93 9.91
CA PRO A 281 40.22 6.60 9.88
C PRO A 281 39.45 6.30 8.59
N ARG A 282 38.12 6.26 8.71
CA ARG A 282 37.21 6.15 7.57
C ARG A 282 37.46 7.29 6.57
N GLY A 283 37.41 6.98 5.28
CA GLY A 283 37.65 7.95 4.20
C GLY A 283 39.12 8.11 3.81
N THR A 284 40.06 7.44 4.48
CA THR A 284 41.47 7.41 4.04
C THR A 284 41.56 6.71 2.67
N ARG A 285 42.22 7.33 1.69
CA ARG A 285 42.45 6.71 0.37
C ARG A 285 43.39 5.53 0.53
N PHE A 286 43.03 4.40 -0.08
CA PHE A 286 43.84 3.19 0.01
C PHE A 286 45.24 3.39 -0.60
N ALA A 287 45.35 4.20 -1.66
CA ALA A 287 46.63 4.54 -2.28
C ALA A 287 47.62 5.23 -1.32
N ASP A 288 47.13 5.97 -0.32
CA ASP A 288 47.98 6.65 0.68
C ASP A 288 48.55 5.67 1.74
N LEU A 289 48.07 4.42 1.72
CA LEU A 289 48.55 3.33 2.59
C LEU A 289 49.55 2.41 1.88
N ILE A 290 49.68 2.54 0.57
CA ILE A 290 50.59 1.75 -0.26
C ILE A 290 51.94 2.47 -0.31
N SER A 291 53.04 1.71 -0.39
CA SER A 291 54.36 2.27 -0.62
C SER A 291 54.38 3.08 -1.94
N PRO A 292 55.22 4.13 -2.05
CA PRO A 292 55.35 4.85 -3.30
C PRO A 292 55.85 3.96 -4.44
N GLU A 293 56.65 2.93 -4.13
CA GLU A 293 57.13 1.95 -5.12
C GLU A 293 55.98 1.09 -5.70
N ASP A 294 55.02 0.66 -4.87
CA ASP A 294 53.92 -0.20 -5.30
C ASP A 294 52.71 0.57 -5.84
N SER A 295 52.66 1.90 -5.63
CA SER A 295 51.52 2.72 -6.07
C SER A 295 51.30 2.69 -7.58
N GLU A 296 52.37 2.62 -8.39
CA GLU A 296 52.23 2.52 -9.84
C GLU A 296 51.67 1.17 -10.26
N HIS A 297 52.13 0.09 -9.60
CA HIS A 297 51.64 -1.26 -9.84
C HIS A 297 50.16 -1.39 -9.47
N PHE A 298 49.77 -0.86 -8.30
CA PHE A 298 48.37 -0.82 -7.88
C PHE A 298 47.47 -0.08 -8.88
N ARG A 299 47.90 1.09 -9.37
CA ARG A 299 47.16 1.84 -10.41
C ARG A 299 47.08 1.07 -11.72
N ALA A 300 48.16 0.39 -12.13
CA ALA A 300 48.17 -0.44 -13.33
C ALA A 300 47.18 -1.62 -13.21
N CYS A 301 47.09 -2.27 -12.04
CA CYS A 301 46.12 -3.33 -11.80
C CYS A 301 44.67 -2.82 -11.84
N LEU A 302 44.41 -1.62 -11.31
CA LEU A 302 43.07 -1.01 -11.31
C LEU A 302 42.60 -0.56 -12.69
N ALA A 303 43.50 -0.20 -13.60
CA ALA A 303 43.16 0.20 -14.96
C ALA A 303 42.53 -0.93 -15.80
N GLY A 304 42.57 -2.16 -15.29
CA GLY A 304 42.03 -3.34 -15.94
C GLY A 304 42.83 -3.76 -17.18
N PRO A 305 42.58 -4.96 -17.74
CA PRO A 305 43.30 -5.47 -18.92
C PRO A 305 42.99 -4.71 -20.22
N ALA A 306 42.14 -3.66 -20.19
CA ALA A 306 41.76 -2.88 -21.36
C ALA A 306 42.92 -2.05 -21.96
N SER A 307 44.05 -1.94 -21.26
CA SER A 307 45.26 -1.28 -21.76
C SER A 307 46.45 -2.23 -21.89
N ALA A 308 46.25 -3.55 -21.93
CA ALA A 308 47.34 -4.47 -22.24
C ALA A 308 47.91 -4.07 -23.61
N PRO A 309 49.17 -3.61 -23.70
CA PRO A 309 49.77 -3.30 -24.98
C PRO A 309 49.70 -4.57 -25.84
N PRO A 310 49.33 -4.46 -27.13
CA PRO A 310 49.26 -5.63 -28.01
C PRO A 310 50.58 -6.39 -27.90
N PRO A 311 50.55 -7.73 -27.86
CA PRO A 311 51.75 -8.55 -27.69
C PRO A 311 52.77 -8.12 -28.75
N ARG A 312 53.86 -7.49 -28.28
CA ARG A 312 55.04 -7.27 -29.10
C ARG A 312 55.57 -8.67 -29.39
N ASP A 313 55.73 -8.96 -30.67
CA ASP A 313 56.34 -10.17 -31.22
C ASP A 313 55.34 -11.29 -31.56
N ALA A 314 54.50 -11.03 -32.58
CA ALA A 314 54.25 -12.07 -33.57
C ALA A 314 55.35 -11.95 -34.65
N PRO A 315 56.38 -12.82 -34.64
CA PRO A 315 57.39 -12.83 -35.70
C PRO A 315 56.71 -13.17 -37.03
N GLY A 316 57.02 -12.38 -38.05
CA GLY A 316 56.46 -12.52 -39.40
C GLY A 316 56.61 -13.94 -39.92
N ALA A 317 55.48 -14.57 -40.20
CA ALA A 317 55.42 -15.72 -41.09
C ALA A 317 55.63 -15.19 -42.52
N GLY A 318 56.86 -15.38 -43.01
CA GLY A 318 57.13 -15.47 -44.45
C GLY A 318 56.84 -16.87 -44.97
#